data_AF-A0A7R9GF45-F1
#
_entry.id   AF-A0A7R9GF45-F1
#
_cell.length_a   1.000
_cell.length_b   1.000
_cell.length_c   1.000
_cell.angle_alpha   90.00
_cell.angle_beta   90.00
_cell.angle_gamma   90.00
#
_symmetry.space_group_name_H-M   'P 1'
#
loop_
_entity.id
_entity.type
_entity.pdbx_description
1 polymer ?
#
loop_
_entity_poly.entity_id
_entity_poly.type
_entity_poly.pdbx_seq_one_letter_code
_entity_poly.pdbx_strand_id
1 'polypeptide(L)'
;MGEAMDELPDGLKPSQAPDPVDEFEAAFQKCLTVLEKPETVERMTSEEMRSAVDNNIMRFIDLGRSLESFFLRKRFLISLTQPEQIIKEDIAELKTEIQRKDALIQRHSEKVAFWQSLVNSTGPVPATGVSPVGPMAGMPQGVPHGMMAPGGMQQQMRMMSPGAPQHARMPGAMPMMQPPMPAGHLANLERAASNVGMQ
;
A
#
# COMPACT_ATOMS: atom_id res chain seq x y z
N MET A 1 7.83 51.80 22.86
CA MET A 1 7.44 50.39 23.12
C MET A 1 6.16 50.17 22.37
N GLY A 2 6.07 49.53 21.22
CA GLY A 2 6.93 48.66 20.42
C GLY A 2 5.90 48.00 19.48
N GLU A 3 5.86 48.41 18.21
CA GLU A 3 6.46 47.69 17.08
C GLU A 3 6.11 46.20 17.00
N ALA A 4 5.74 45.80 15.77
CA ALA A 4 5.58 44.44 15.25
C ALA A 4 4.29 43.69 15.62
N MET A 5 3.16 44.13 15.05
CA MET A 5 2.10 43.20 14.66
C MET A 5 2.35 42.77 13.21
N ASP A 6 2.96 41.60 13.09
CA ASP A 6 2.64 40.59 12.08
C ASP A 6 2.78 41.02 10.61
N GLU A 7 4.03 41.17 10.17
CA GLU A 7 4.35 40.93 8.76
C GLU A 7 4.13 39.44 8.46
N LEU A 8 2.95 39.16 7.88
CA LEU A 8 2.60 37.89 7.27
C LEU A 8 3.71 37.48 6.29
N PRO A 9 4.20 36.23 6.29
CA PRO A 9 5.28 35.80 5.42
C PRO A 9 4.94 36.10 3.96
N ASP A 10 5.82 36.85 3.30
CA ASP A 10 5.69 37.47 1.98
C ASP A 10 5.46 36.49 0.79
N GLY A 11 5.20 35.20 1.07
CA GLY A 11 5.05 34.12 0.10
C GLY A 11 3.66 33.92 -0.48
N LEU A 12 2.67 34.75 -0.11
CA LEU A 12 1.27 34.61 -0.54
C LEU A 12 0.71 35.79 -1.33
N LYS A 13 1.49 36.85 -1.59
CA LYS A 13 1.06 37.90 -2.53
C LYS A 13 1.01 37.28 -3.94
N PRO A 14 -0.12 37.34 -4.67
CA PRO A 14 -0.15 36.94 -6.06
C PRO A 14 0.86 37.81 -6.80
N SER A 15 1.92 37.18 -7.30
CA SER A 15 2.88 37.81 -8.18
C SER A 15 2.11 38.33 -9.40
N GLN A 16 2.37 39.57 -9.82
CA GLN A 16 1.87 40.09 -11.11
C GLN A 16 2.46 39.35 -12.32
N ALA A 17 3.34 38.36 -12.10
CA ALA A 17 3.81 37.45 -13.13
C ALA A 17 2.63 36.61 -13.65
N PRO A 18 2.59 36.34 -14.98
CA PRO A 18 1.60 35.44 -15.54
C PRO A 18 1.65 34.07 -14.85
N ASP A 19 0.50 33.38 -14.77
CA ASP A 19 0.47 32.04 -14.21
C ASP A 19 1.42 31.14 -15.04
N PRO A 20 2.40 30.45 -14.42
CA PRO A 20 3.29 29.55 -15.16
C PRO A 20 2.52 28.47 -15.92
N VAL A 21 1.31 28.11 -15.49
CA VAL A 21 0.41 27.21 -16.21
C VAL A 21 -0.08 27.86 -17.51
N ASP A 22 -0.54 29.11 -17.47
CA ASP A 22 -1.02 29.84 -18.64
C ASP A 22 0.11 30.04 -19.67
N GLU A 23 1.33 30.36 -19.22
CA GLU A 23 2.48 30.51 -20.11
C GLU A 23 2.87 29.19 -20.77
N PHE A 24 2.83 28.09 -20.02
CA PHE A 24 3.11 26.75 -20.51
C PHE A 24 2.05 26.32 -21.54
N GLU A 25 0.77 26.55 -21.26
CA GLU A 25 -0.32 26.27 -22.19
C GLU A 25 -0.18 27.10 -23.47
N ALA A 26 0.12 28.39 -23.36
CA ALA A 26 0.35 29.24 -24.53
C ALA A 26 1.53 28.75 -25.39
N ALA A 27 2.61 28.25 -24.78
CA ALA A 27 3.73 27.67 -25.51
C ALA A 27 3.37 26.34 -26.19
N PHE A 28 2.56 25.51 -25.53
CA PHE A 28 2.02 24.28 -26.13
C PHE A 28 1.17 24.58 -27.37
N GLN A 29 0.26 25.56 -27.26
CA GLN A 29 -0.58 25.97 -28.39
C GLN A 29 0.24 26.52 -29.55
N LYS A 30 1.36 27.21 -29.30
CA LYS A 30 2.28 27.66 -30.35
C LYS A 30 2.95 26.50 -31.09
N CYS A 31 3.27 25.41 -30.39
CA CYS A 31 3.77 24.19 -31.04
C CYS A 31 2.72 23.58 -31.98
N LEU A 32 1.44 23.54 -31.55
CA LEU A 32 0.34 22.97 -32.35
C LEU A 32 -0.05 23.86 -33.54
N THR A 33 0.00 25.17 -33.38
CA THR A 33 -0.45 26.14 -34.41
C THR A 33 0.29 25.97 -35.74
N VAL A 34 1.57 25.57 -35.72
CA VAL A 34 2.36 25.32 -36.93
C VAL A 34 1.86 24.08 -37.70
N LEU A 35 1.23 23.13 -37.01
CA LEU A 35 0.71 21.88 -37.58
C LEU A 35 -0.75 22.01 -38.04
N GLU A 36 -1.55 22.79 -37.31
CA GLU A 36 -3.00 22.86 -37.51
C GLU A 36 -3.43 23.94 -38.52
N LYS A 37 -2.63 24.99 -38.71
CA LYS A 37 -3.00 26.14 -39.56
C LYS A 37 -2.23 26.14 -40.89
N PRO A 38 -2.84 25.63 -41.99
CA PRO A 38 -2.17 25.54 -43.30
C PRO A 38 -1.74 26.91 -43.84
N GLU A 39 -2.48 27.97 -43.51
CA GLU A 39 -2.15 29.36 -43.82
C GLU A 39 -0.85 29.88 -43.16
N THR A 40 -0.35 29.22 -42.12
CA THR A 40 0.95 29.51 -41.50
C THR A 40 2.07 28.85 -42.29
N VAL A 41 1.80 27.65 -42.83
CA VAL A 41 2.71 26.86 -43.65
C VAL A 41 2.93 27.49 -45.02
N GLU A 42 1.86 28.00 -45.63
CA GLU A 42 1.91 28.61 -46.98
C GLU A 42 2.63 29.97 -47.02
N ARG A 43 2.80 30.64 -45.88
CA ARG A 43 3.44 31.96 -45.77
C ARG A 43 4.92 31.92 -45.38
N MET A 44 5.45 30.75 -45.05
CA MET A 44 6.82 30.59 -44.56
C MET A 44 7.65 29.74 -45.50
N THR A 45 8.94 30.08 -45.62
CA THR A 45 9.91 29.16 -46.23
C THR A 45 10.13 27.94 -45.32
N SER A 46 10.63 26.85 -45.90
CA SER A 46 10.95 25.61 -45.15
C SER A 46 11.96 25.87 -44.01
N GLU A 47 12.91 26.79 -44.22
CA GLU A 47 13.92 27.14 -43.21
C GLU A 47 13.33 27.97 -42.06
N GLU A 48 12.48 28.95 -42.36
CA GLU A 48 11.77 29.74 -41.35
C GLU A 48 10.82 28.87 -40.52
N MET A 49 10.11 27.94 -41.17
CA MET A 49 9.25 26.99 -40.50
C MET A 49 10.02 26.10 -39.54
N ARG A 50 11.12 25.52 -40.01
CA ARG A 50 11.98 24.68 -39.17
C ARG A 50 12.48 25.44 -37.96
N SER A 51 12.98 26.66 -38.17
CA SER A 51 13.44 27.53 -37.08
C SER A 51 12.33 27.86 -36.09
N ALA A 52 11.12 28.17 -36.56
CA ALA A 52 9.97 28.46 -35.70
C ALA A 52 9.57 27.25 -34.84
N VAL A 53 9.56 26.05 -35.42
CA VAL A 53 9.29 24.79 -34.71
C VAL A 53 10.33 24.56 -33.63
N ASP A 54 11.62 24.64 -33.99
CA ASP A 54 12.73 24.41 -33.06
C ASP A 54 12.67 25.40 -31.88
N ASN A 55 12.40 26.68 -32.15
CA ASN A 55 12.26 27.71 -31.12
C ASN A 55 11.04 27.48 -30.20
N ASN A 56 9.89 27.10 -30.78
CA ASN A 56 8.69 26.82 -30.00
C ASN A 56 8.88 25.61 -29.08
N ILE A 57 9.51 24.53 -29.57
CA ILE A 57 9.82 23.33 -28.80
C ILE A 57 10.79 23.66 -27.66
N MET A 58 11.88 24.39 -27.93
CA MET A 58 12.84 24.78 -26.89
C MET A 58 12.16 25.60 -25.78
N ARG A 59 11.35 26.60 -26.17
CA ARG A 59 10.61 27.42 -25.20
C ARG A 59 9.61 26.59 -24.39
N PHE A 60 8.92 25.65 -25.02
CA PHE A 60 7.99 24.75 -24.33
C PHE A 60 8.70 23.86 -23.31
N ILE A 61 9.87 23.31 -23.67
CA ILE A 61 10.69 22.51 -22.76
C ILE A 61 11.15 23.34 -21.55
N ASP A 62 11.63 24.56 -21.78
CA ASP A 62 12.08 25.45 -20.71
C ASP A 62 10.96 25.83 -19.75
N LEU A 63 9.77 26.13 -20.29
CA LEU A 63 8.58 26.39 -19.48
C LEU A 63 8.12 25.14 -18.73
N GLY A 64 8.22 23.95 -19.33
CA GLY A 64 7.93 22.69 -18.65
C GLY A 64 8.83 22.46 -17.43
N ARG A 65 10.12 22.73 -17.56
CA ARG A 65 11.08 22.66 -16.44
C ARG A 65 10.81 23.73 -15.37
N SER A 66 10.45 24.94 -15.80
CA SER A 66 10.06 26.02 -14.89
C SER A 66 8.81 25.65 -14.11
N LEU A 67 7.81 25.07 -14.77
CA LEU A 67 6.55 24.62 -14.16
C LEU A 67 6.78 23.49 -13.15
N GLU A 68 7.62 22.51 -13.48
CA GLU A 68 8.04 21.47 -12.54
C GLU A 68 8.70 22.09 -11.30
N SER A 69 9.64 23.00 -11.50
CA SER A 69 10.34 23.70 -10.41
C SER A 69 9.39 24.51 -9.53
N PHE A 70 8.39 25.16 -10.14
CA PHE A 70 7.35 25.91 -9.45
C PHE A 70 6.53 25.00 -8.52
N PHE A 71 6.01 23.88 -9.03
CA PHE A 71 5.22 22.96 -8.23
C PHE A 71 6.04 22.24 -7.15
N LEU A 72 7.30 21.90 -7.43
CA LEU A 72 8.21 21.36 -6.42
C LEU A 72 8.42 22.34 -5.27
N ARG A 73 8.64 23.63 -5.57
CA ARG A 73 8.79 24.68 -4.56
C ARG A 73 7.51 24.88 -3.77
N LYS A 74 6.35 24.91 -4.42
CA LYS A 74 5.05 25.02 -3.74
C LYS A 74 4.80 23.83 -2.82
N ARG A 75 5.06 22.60 -3.28
CA ARG A 75 4.94 21.38 -2.46
C ARG A 75 5.88 21.40 -1.26
N PHE A 76 7.13 21.80 -1.46
CA PHE A 76 8.09 21.97 -0.36
C PHE A 76 7.59 23.00 0.66
N LEU A 77 7.10 24.15 0.21
CA LEU A 77 6.55 25.17 1.11
C LEU A 77 5.34 24.64 1.91
N ILE A 78 4.43 23.91 1.28
CA ILE A 78 3.29 23.28 1.97
C ILE A 78 3.79 22.27 3.00
N SER A 79 4.80 21.46 2.69
CA SER A 79 5.38 20.51 3.65
C SER A 79 5.99 21.19 4.89
N LEU A 80 6.47 22.43 4.77
CA LEU A 80 7.00 23.20 5.88
C LEU A 80 5.92 23.95 6.66
N THR A 81 4.93 24.50 5.97
CA THR A 81 3.93 25.42 6.55
C THR A 81 2.67 24.70 7.02
N GLN A 82 2.34 23.55 6.44
CA GLN A 82 1.11 22.81 6.70
C GLN A 82 1.32 21.28 6.77
N PRO A 83 2.31 20.76 7.53
CA PRO A 83 2.54 19.32 7.64
C PRO A 83 1.33 18.57 8.23
N GLU A 84 0.60 19.20 9.15
CA GLU A 84 -0.63 18.65 9.75
C GLU A 84 -1.74 18.44 8.71
N GLN A 85 -1.79 19.27 7.67
CA GLN A 85 -2.79 19.14 6.61
C GLN A 85 -2.53 17.89 5.77
N ILE A 86 -1.27 17.63 5.45
CA ILE A 86 -0.84 16.41 4.73
C ILE A 86 -1.25 15.17 5.53
N ILE A 87 -0.95 15.16 6.83
CA ILE A 87 -1.31 14.03 7.70
C ILE A 87 -2.83 13.84 7.76
N LYS A 88 -3.62 14.92 7.79
CA LYS A 88 -5.08 14.81 7.78
C LYS A 88 -5.62 14.22 6.49
N GLU A 89 -5.05 14.59 5.35
CA GLU A 89 -5.39 14.04 4.04
C GLU A 89 -5.06 12.54 4.00
N ASP A 90 -3.86 12.14 4.41
CA ASP A 90 -3.46 10.74 4.53
C ASP A 90 -4.40 9.95 5.45
N ILE A 91 -4.78 10.51 6.60
CA ILE A 91 -5.74 9.88 7.52
C ILE A 91 -7.10 9.70 6.83
N ALA A 92 -7.56 10.67 6.04
CA ALA A 92 -8.84 10.58 5.34
C ALA A 92 -8.81 9.49 4.25
N GLU A 93 -7.72 9.38 3.50
CA GLU A 93 -7.51 8.31 2.53
C GLU A 93 -7.49 6.93 3.20
N LEU A 94 -6.74 6.79 4.29
CA LEU A 94 -6.66 5.53 5.04
C LEU A 94 -8.02 5.12 5.62
N LYS A 95 -8.81 6.06 6.14
CA LYS A 95 -10.17 5.78 6.61
C LYS A 95 -11.06 5.28 5.49
N THR A 96 -10.98 5.90 4.31
CA THR A 96 -11.75 5.48 3.13
C THR A 96 -11.34 4.07 2.69
N GLU A 97 -10.04 3.79 2.69
CA GLU A 97 -9.52 2.47 2.31
C GLU A 97 -9.91 1.38 3.33
N ILE A 98 -9.91 1.68 4.63
CA ILE A 98 -10.41 0.76 5.66
C ILE A 98 -11.89 0.45 5.42
N GLN A 99 -12.74 1.47 5.22
CA GLN A 99 -14.17 1.26 4.96
C GLN A 99 -14.40 0.38 3.73
N ARG A 100 -13.65 0.60 2.65
CA ARG A 100 -13.71 -0.22 1.44
C ARG A 100 -13.33 -1.67 1.72
N LYS A 101 -12.31 -1.92 2.54
CA LYS A 101 -11.89 -3.26 2.96
C LYS A 101 -12.91 -3.93 3.87
N ASP A 102 -13.49 -3.22 4.82
CA ASP A 102 -14.53 -3.74 5.71
C ASP A 102 -15.76 -4.20 4.90
N ALA A 103 -16.20 -3.40 3.93
CA ALA A 103 -17.28 -3.76 3.03
C ALA A 103 -16.96 -5.02 2.20
N LEU A 104 -15.70 -5.16 1.77
CA LEU A 104 -15.26 -6.35 1.05
C LEU A 104 -15.26 -7.59 1.93
N ILE A 105 -14.73 -7.48 3.16
CA ILE A 105 -14.72 -8.56 4.14
C ILE A 105 -16.15 -9.00 4.44
N GLN A 106 -17.05 -8.05 4.73
CA GLN A 106 -18.45 -8.33 5.00
C GLN A 106 -19.09 -9.15 3.87
N ARG A 107 -18.91 -8.74 2.61
CA ARG A 107 -19.41 -9.47 1.44
C ARG A 107 -18.86 -10.91 1.36
N HIS A 108 -17.60 -11.13 1.75
CA HIS A 108 -17.02 -12.47 1.75
C HIS A 108 -17.56 -13.32 2.91
N SER A 109 -17.69 -12.73 4.10
CA SER A 109 -18.29 -13.38 5.26
C SER A 109 -19.72 -13.82 4.99
N GLU A 110 -20.52 -13.00 4.31
CA GLU A 110 -21.88 -13.35 3.87
C GLU A 110 -21.89 -14.57 2.93
N LYS A 111 -20.98 -14.61 1.95
CA LYS A 111 -20.84 -15.77 1.06
C LYS A 111 -20.44 -17.02 1.82
N VAL A 112 -19.49 -16.92 2.76
CA VAL A 112 -19.06 -18.06 3.59
C VAL A 112 -20.22 -18.57 4.42
N ALA A 113 -20.97 -17.69 5.08
CA ALA A 113 -22.15 -18.05 5.85
C ALA A 113 -23.22 -18.75 4.98
N PHE A 114 -23.43 -18.25 3.76
CA PHE A 114 -24.33 -18.88 2.79
C PHE A 114 -23.87 -20.30 2.42
N TRP A 115 -22.58 -20.50 2.12
CA TRP A 115 -22.05 -21.82 1.78
C TRP A 115 -22.10 -22.79 2.97
N GLN A 116 -21.79 -22.31 4.17
CA GLN A 116 -21.92 -23.11 5.39
C GLN A 116 -23.38 -23.55 5.62
N SER A 117 -24.34 -22.63 5.41
CA SER A 117 -25.76 -22.97 5.49
C SER A 117 -26.15 -24.05 4.48
N LEU A 118 -25.63 -23.97 3.25
CA LEU A 118 -25.91 -24.97 2.22
C LEU A 118 -25.37 -26.35 2.62
N VAL A 119 -24.11 -26.43 3.06
CA VAL A 119 -23.48 -27.69 3.51
C VAL A 119 -24.26 -28.31 4.69
N ASN A 120 -24.64 -27.49 5.67
CA ASN A 120 -25.40 -27.97 6.83
C ASN A 120 -26.81 -28.41 6.47
N SER A 121 -27.43 -27.82 5.45
CA SER A 121 -28.74 -28.23 4.95
C SER A 121 -28.72 -29.57 4.19
N THR A 122 -27.58 -29.92 3.59
CA THR A 122 -27.34 -31.21 2.92
C THR A 122 -26.72 -32.24 3.87
N GLY A 123 -27.16 -32.29 5.13
CA GLY A 123 -26.60 -33.17 6.18
C GLY A 123 -26.31 -34.62 5.75
N PRO A 124 -25.44 -35.36 6.48
CA PRO A 124 -24.91 -36.64 6.02
C PRO A 124 -26.04 -37.56 5.57
N VAL A 125 -26.00 -37.95 4.30
CA VAL A 125 -26.85 -39.00 3.74
C VAL A 125 -26.77 -40.18 4.71
N PRO A 126 -27.89 -40.69 5.25
CA PRO A 126 -27.83 -41.84 6.13
C PRO A 126 -27.20 -42.97 5.31
N ALA A 127 -26.02 -43.41 5.72
CA ALA A 127 -25.43 -44.64 5.22
C ALA A 127 -26.38 -45.77 5.61
N THR A 128 -27.29 -46.12 4.70
CA THR A 128 -28.05 -47.36 4.77
C THR A 128 -27.05 -48.48 4.86
N GLY A 129 -27.01 -49.10 6.04
CA GLY A 129 -25.96 -49.99 6.48
C GLY A 129 -25.81 -51.22 5.59
N VAL A 130 -24.55 -51.57 5.35
CA VAL A 130 -24.12 -52.95 5.18
C VAL A 130 -22.71 -53.02 5.75
N SER A 131 -22.62 -53.45 7.02
CA SER A 131 -21.37 -53.82 7.66
C SER A 131 -20.94 -55.19 7.13
N PRO A 132 -19.71 -55.38 6.61
CA PRO A 132 -19.18 -56.71 6.42
C PRO A 132 -18.58 -57.21 7.74
N VAL A 133 -19.11 -58.33 8.22
CA VAL A 133 -18.61 -59.12 9.35
C VAL A 133 -17.25 -59.75 8.99
N GLY A 134 -16.26 -59.64 9.87
CA GLY A 134 -14.97 -60.35 9.80
C GLY A 134 -14.28 -60.42 11.18
N PRO A 135 -13.53 -61.49 11.51
CA PRO A 135 -13.61 -62.12 12.83
C PRO A 135 -12.60 -61.63 13.89
N MET A 136 -13.05 -61.83 15.13
CA MET A 136 -12.41 -61.57 16.43
C MET A 136 -11.14 -62.40 16.67
N ALA A 137 -10.07 -61.74 17.13
CA ALA A 137 -8.91 -62.39 17.76
C ALA A 137 -8.40 -61.55 18.96
N GLY A 138 -8.50 -62.14 20.16
CA GLY A 138 -7.49 -62.06 21.23
C GLY A 138 -7.21 -60.73 21.95
N MET A 139 -7.89 -60.53 23.07
CA MET A 139 -7.55 -59.71 24.26
C MET A 139 -6.12 -59.99 24.86
N PRO A 140 -5.62 -59.31 25.94
CA PRO A 140 -6.23 -58.28 26.81
C PRO A 140 -5.34 -57.10 27.32
N GLN A 141 -6.02 -56.17 28.02
CA GLN A 141 -5.64 -55.50 29.29
C GLN A 141 -4.80 -54.21 29.31
N GLY A 142 -5.46 -53.15 29.84
CA GLY A 142 -4.84 -51.92 30.34
C GLY A 142 -5.89 -50.90 30.81
N VAL A 143 -6.37 -51.10 32.05
CA VAL A 143 -7.19 -50.30 33.01
C VAL A 143 -7.24 -48.74 32.92
N PRO A 144 -8.22 -48.08 33.60
CA PRO A 144 -9.10 -47.03 33.05
C PRO A 144 -9.03 -45.65 33.75
N HIS A 145 -9.99 -44.77 33.38
CA HIS A 145 -10.42 -43.52 34.04
C HIS A 145 -9.48 -42.31 33.89
N GLY A 146 -9.95 -41.07 33.72
CA GLY A 146 -11.29 -40.53 33.84
C GLY A 146 -11.32 -39.06 33.41
N MET A 147 -12.55 -38.55 33.33
CA MET A 147 -12.95 -37.19 32.98
C MET A 147 -12.28 -36.11 33.86
N MET A 148 -12.00 -34.94 33.30
CA MET A 148 -12.61 -33.66 33.71
C MET A 148 -12.07 -32.49 32.87
N ALA A 149 -12.99 -31.60 32.52
CA ALA A 149 -12.76 -30.35 31.80
C ALA A 149 -12.43 -29.20 32.81
N PRO A 150 -12.50 -27.90 32.45
CA PRO A 150 -11.33 -27.01 32.43
C PRO A 150 -11.40 -25.86 33.46
N GLY A 151 -10.28 -25.23 33.76
CA GLY A 151 -10.27 -23.92 34.41
C GLY A 151 -8.98 -23.58 35.17
N GLY A 152 -8.49 -22.35 35.01
CA GLY A 152 -7.51 -21.77 35.94
C GLY A 152 -6.51 -20.79 35.32
N MET A 153 -6.83 -19.48 35.39
CA MET A 153 -5.88 -18.38 35.28
C MET A 153 -4.83 -18.44 36.42
N GLN A 154 -3.55 -18.15 36.11
CA GLN A 154 -2.60 -17.38 36.93
C GLN A 154 -1.26 -17.31 36.16
N GLN A 155 -0.87 -16.19 35.54
CA GLN A 155 -0.27 -14.99 36.13
C GLN A 155 0.91 -15.29 37.06
N GLN A 156 2.14 -15.20 36.54
CA GLN A 156 3.31 -14.82 37.33
C GLN A 156 4.31 -14.02 36.47
N MET A 157 4.03 -12.72 36.34
CA MET A 157 5.04 -11.70 36.02
C MET A 157 5.92 -11.50 37.25
N ARG A 158 7.23 -11.80 37.14
CA ARG A 158 8.21 -11.54 38.19
C ARG A 158 8.93 -10.22 37.90
N MET A 159 8.91 -9.36 38.91
CA MET A 159 9.31 -7.96 38.94
C MET A 159 10.82 -7.69 38.77
N MET A 160 11.07 -6.46 38.30
CA MET A 160 12.25 -5.58 38.32
C MET A 160 13.45 -5.91 39.24
N SER A 161 14.65 -5.60 38.74
CA SER A 161 15.76 -5.08 39.54
C SER A 161 16.56 -4.03 38.74
N PRO A 162 16.86 -2.83 39.29
CA PRO A 162 17.67 -1.81 38.63
C PRO A 162 19.12 -1.80 39.15
N GLY A 163 20.09 -1.70 38.24
CA GLY A 163 21.50 -1.51 38.59
C GLY A 163 22.31 -0.98 37.41
N ALA A 164 22.74 0.28 37.49
CA ALA A 164 23.63 0.96 36.54
C ALA A 164 25.12 0.79 36.94
N PRO A 165 26.09 1.51 36.35
CA PRO A 165 26.66 1.37 35.00
C PRO A 165 28.20 1.10 35.07
N GLN A 166 28.80 0.48 34.05
CA GLN A 166 30.26 0.49 33.88
C GLN A 166 30.70 0.66 32.43
N HIS A 167 31.66 1.58 32.25
CA HIS A 167 32.32 1.99 31.02
C HIS A 167 33.31 0.95 30.48
N ALA A 168 33.56 1.06 29.17
CA ALA A 168 34.83 0.85 28.44
C ALA A 168 35.03 -0.41 27.55
N ARG A 169 34.98 -0.13 26.23
CA ARG A 169 36.00 -0.45 25.19
C ARG A 169 36.05 -1.88 24.58
N MET A 170 35.69 -1.99 23.29
CA MET A 170 36.52 -2.41 22.13
C MET A 170 35.66 -2.83 20.90
N PRO A 171 36.15 -2.69 19.66
CA PRO A 171 35.40 -2.91 18.42
C PRO A 171 35.53 -4.35 17.90
N GLY A 172 34.44 -4.94 17.42
CA GLY A 172 34.44 -6.26 16.79
C GLY A 172 33.09 -6.57 16.16
N ALA A 173 33.08 -6.74 14.84
CA ALA A 173 31.91 -7.13 14.07
C ALA A 173 31.36 -8.49 14.52
N MET A 174 30.06 -8.55 14.81
CA MET A 174 29.34 -9.80 15.08
C MET A 174 28.42 -10.10 13.88
N PRO A 175 28.47 -11.31 13.28
CA PRO A 175 27.57 -11.68 12.20
C PRO A 175 26.16 -11.93 12.74
N MET A 176 25.16 -11.36 12.05
CA MET A 176 23.73 -11.60 12.30
C MET A 176 23.41 -13.08 12.05
N MET A 177 23.13 -13.86 13.10
CA MET A 177 22.49 -15.18 12.97
C MET A 177 21.03 -14.97 12.60
N GLN A 178 20.71 -15.24 11.34
CA GLN A 178 19.35 -15.32 10.84
C GLN A 178 18.74 -16.66 11.32
N PRO A 179 17.55 -16.68 11.95
CA PRO A 179 16.90 -17.94 12.32
C PRO A 179 16.45 -18.69 11.05
N PRO A 180 16.56 -20.04 11.02
CA PRO A 180 16.17 -20.81 9.85
C PRO A 180 14.64 -20.81 9.70
N MET A 181 14.18 -20.37 8.52
CA MET A 181 12.76 -20.43 8.14
C MET A 181 12.30 -21.89 8.03
N PRO A 182 11.13 -22.27 8.59
CA PRO A 182 10.64 -23.65 8.51
C PRO A 182 10.15 -23.96 7.09
N ALA A 183 10.99 -24.63 6.31
CA ALA A 183 10.72 -25.14 4.97
C ALA A 183 9.75 -26.36 5.00
N GLY A 184 8.52 -26.16 5.47
CA GLY A 184 7.54 -27.24 5.61
C GLY A 184 6.15 -26.95 5.06
N HIS A 185 5.72 -25.68 5.01
CA HIS A 185 4.33 -25.35 4.67
C HIS A 185 4.08 -25.22 3.16
N LEU A 186 5.08 -24.77 2.39
CA LEU A 186 4.96 -24.61 0.93
C LEU A 186 5.06 -25.94 0.17
N ALA A 187 5.83 -26.90 0.67
CA ALA A 187 6.00 -28.20 0.03
C ALA A 187 4.70 -29.02 -0.03
N ASN A 188 3.77 -28.77 0.90
CA ASN A 188 2.46 -29.44 0.92
C ASN A 188 1.48 -28.85 -0.12
N LEU A 189 1.67 -27.60 -0.54
CA LEU A 189 0.85 -26.98 -1.59
C LEU A 189 1.26 -27.46 -3.00
N GLU A 190 2.55 -27.67 -3.27
CA GLU A 190 3.01 -28.23 -4.55
C GLU A 190 2.49 -29.65 -4.78
N ARG A 191 2.42 -30.48 -3.74
CA ARG A 191 1.85 -31.83 -3.84
C ARG A 191 0.35 -31.84 -4.11
N ALA A 192 -0.40 -30.88 -3.57
CA ALA A 192 -1.83 -30.78 -3.80
C ALA A 192 -2.17 -30.32 -5.24
N ALA A 193 -1.38 -29.40 -5.81
CA ALA A 193 -1.59 -28.90 -7.17
C ALA A 193 -1.29 -29.97 -8.24
N SER A 194 -0.35 -30.88 -7.97
CA SER A 194 0.04 -31.92 -8.95
C SER A 194 -0.99 -33.05 -9.12
N ASN A 195 -2.00 -33.16 -8.24
CA ASN A 195 -2.98 -34.26 -8.26
C ASN A 195 -4.32 -33.89 -8.93
N VAL A 196 -4.45 -32.66 -9.48
CA VAL A 196 -5.67 -32.18 -10.17
C VAL A 196 -5.60 -32.40 -11.70
N GLY A 197 -4.55 -33.05 -12.21
CA GLY A 197 -4.32 -33.22 -13.66
C GLY A 197 -4.50 -34.62 -14.24
N MET A 198 -4.93 -35.62 -13.48
CA MET A 198 -5.23 -36.96 -14.00
C MET A 198 -6.50 -37.52 -13.37
N GLN A 199 -7.63 -37.22 -13.99
CA GLN A 199 -8.83 -38.08 -14.04
C GLN A 199 -9.67 -37.66 -15.24
#